data_AF-A0A1Y5GUM7-F1
#
_entry.id   AF-A0A1Y5GUM7-F1
#
_cell.length_a   1.000
_cell.length_b   1.000
_cell.length_c   1.000
_cell.angle_alpha   90.00
_cell.angle_beta   90.00
_cell.angle_gamma   90.00
#
_symmetry.space_group_name_H-M   'P 1'
#
loop_
_entity.id
_entity.type
_entity.pdbx_description
1 polymer ?
#
loop_
_entity_poly.entity_id
_entity_poly.type
_entity_poly.pdbx_seq_one_letter_code
_entity_poly.pdbx_strand_id
1 'polypeptide(L)'
;MEFVLIIAAAYNFLGAFSMWFQFADNNYDLTQVAPDYLQYRFFTGGTAFLFGVIYLYIFFVPDAVMPLLVFGVALKMWSFFSSLICYKKFGFPRSDFFKVGVGNLVFALLFLVYMYSL
;
A
#
# COMPACT_ATOMS: atom_id res chain seq x y z
N MET A 1 -9.99 1.30 -18.52
CA MET A 1 -9.34 0.62 -17.38
C MET A 1 -8.22 1.43 -16.75
N GLU A 2 -7.60 2.38 -17.47
CA GLU A 2 -6.46 3.20 -17.00
C GLU A 2 -6.72 3.97 -15.70
N PHE A 3 -7.96 4.40 -15.42
CA PHE A 3 -8.32 5.05 -14.16
C PHE A 3 -8.05 4.19 -12.90
N VAL A 4 -7.88 2.87 -13.05
CA VAL A 4 -7.44 2.00 -11.95
C VAL A 4 -6.11 2.47 -11.34
N LEU A 5 -5.22 3.02 -12.17
CA LEU A 5 -3.91 3.51 -11.74
C LEU A 5 -4.06 4.75 -10.88
N ILE A 6 -4.96 5.66 -11.25
CA ILE A 6 -5.27 6.87 -10.47
C ILE A 6 -5.88 6.49 -9.11
N ILE A 7 -6.86 5.58 -9.11
CA ILE A 7 -7.52 5.14 -7.88
C ILE A 7 -6.52 4.42 -6.97
N ALA A 8 -5.65 3.56 -7.55
CA ALA A 8 -4.60 2.89 -6.80
C ALA A 8 -3.56 3.87 -6.25
N ALA A 9 -3.21 4.92 -6.99
CA ALA A 9 -2.32 5.97 -6.52
C ALA A 9 -2.92 6.70 -5.31
N ALA A 10 -4.18 7.13 -5.41
CA ALA A 10 -4.88 7.76 -4.31
C ALA A 10 -4.95 6.86 -3.07
N TYR A 11 -5.29 5.58 -3.24
CA TYR A 11 -5.29 4.60 -2.15
C TYR A 11 -3.91 4.48 -1.47
N ASN A 12 -2.85 4.41 -2.26
CA ASN A 12 -1.48 4.33 -1.75
C ASN A 12 -1.04 5.61 -1.03
N PHE A 13 -1.40 6.79 -1.53
CA PHE A 13 -1.10 8.06 -0.86
C PHE A 13 -1.85 8.19 0.47
N LEU A 14 -3.13 7.84 0.51
CA LEU A 14 -3.89 7.80 1.77
C LEU A 14 -3.25 6.83 2.77
N GLY A 15 -2.78 5.67 2.32
CA GLY A 15 -2.01 4.73 3.13
C GLY A 15 -0.70 5.34 3.66
N ALA A 16 0.08 5.98 2.79
CA ALA A 16 1.34 6.61 3.18
C ALA A 16 1.14 7.74 4.20
N PHE A 17 0.20 8.64 3.94
CA PHE A 17 -0.08 9.78 4.81
C PHE A 17 -0.68 9.35 6.15
N SER A 18 -1.57 8.36 6.15
CA SER A 18 -2.08 7.81 7.42
C SER A 18 -0.95 7.20 8.24
N MET A 19 -0.02 6.46 7.63
CA MET A 19 1.16 5.95 8.33
C MET A 19 2.05 7.06 8.86
N TRP A 20 2.36 8.11 8.10
CA TRP A 20 3.25 9.17 8.58
C TRP A 20 2.61 10.10 9.62
N PHE A 21 1.30 10.36 9.53
CA PHE A 21 0.65 11.41 10.32
C PHE A 21 -0.33 10.91 11.39
N GLN A 22 -0.51 9.59 11.58
CA GLN A 22 -1.33 9.05 12.68
C GLN A 22 -0.86 9.45 14.10
N PHE A 23 0.28 10.12 14.23
CA PHE A 23 0.76 10.69 15.49
C PHE A 23 0.02 11.98 15.91
N ALA A 24 -0.83 12.55 15.05
CA ALA A 24 -1.51 13.82 15.28
C ALA A 24 -2.68 13.77 16.29
N ASP A 25 -2.69 12.77 17.17
CA ASP A 25 -3.57 12.75 18.34
C ASP A 25 -2.79 13.34 19.53
N ASN A 26 -3.37 14.32 20.23
CA ASN A 26 -2.64 15.17 21.20
C ASN A 26 -2.07 14.43 22.42
N ASN A 27 -2.31 13.11 22.52
CA ASN A 27 -1.84 12.24 23.61
C ASN A 27 -0.72 11.28 23.19
N TYR A 28 -0.16 11.40 21.98
CA TYR A 28 0.82 10.45 21.46
C TYR A 28 2.26 10.86 21.80
N ASP A 29 2.83 10.24 22.84
CA ASP A 29 4.22 10.46 23.25
C ASP A 29 5.19 9.66 22.35
N LEU A 30 5.82 10.35 21.39
CA LEU A 30 6.80 9.75 20.47
C LEU A 30 8.01 9.13 21.19
N THR A 31 8.30 9.54 22.43
CA THR A 31 9.42 8.99 23.20
C THR A 31 9.16 7.57 23.71
N GLN A 32 7.90 7.12 23.70
CA GLN A 32 7.52 5.76 24.11
C GLN A 32 7.47 4.77 22.94
N VAL A 33 7.67 5.25 21.71
CA VAL A 33 7.65 4.40 20.52
C VAL A 33 9.05 3.86 20.27
N ALA A 34 9.16 2.55 20.08
CA ALA A 34 10.43 1.92 19.76
C ALA A 34 11.02 2.51 18.44
N PRO A 35 12.30 2.94 18.41
CA PRO A 35 12.88 3.61 17.24
C PRO A 35 12.87 2.75 15.96
N ASP A 36 13.02 1.44 16.10
CA ASP A 36 12.92 0.47 15.00
C ASP A 36 11.50 0.42 14.41
N TYR A 37 10.48 0.48 15.25
CA TYR A 37 9.09 0.58 14.79
C TYR A 37 8.86 1.88 13.99
N LEU A 38 9.39 3.02 14.44
CA LEU A 38 9.31 4.28 13.69
C LEU A 38 9.99 4.15 12.32
N GLN A 39 11.19 3.57 12.26
CA GLN A 39 11.89 3.31 11.00
C GLN A 39 11.04 2.45 10.04
N TYR A 40 10.48 1.34 10.51
CA TYR A 40 9.63 0.46 9.68
C TYR A 40 8.37 1.18 9.18
N ARG A 41 7.79 2.03 10.02
CA ARG A 41 6.61 2.80 9.68
C ARG A 41 6.91 3.85 8.61
N PHE A 42 8.01 4.60 8.73
CA PHE A 42 8.44 5.54 7.70
C PHE A 42 8.77 4.84 6.39
N PHE A 43 9.49 3.71 6.45
CA PHE A 43 9.85 2.92 5.27
C PHE A 43 8.62 2.36 4.55
N THR A 44 7.66 1.81 5.29
CA THR A 44 6.43 1.25 4.72
C THR A 44 5.55 2.35 4.12
N GLY A 45 5.41 3.49 4.81
CA GLY A 45 4.73 4.67 4.27
C GLY A 45 5.41 5.20 3.01
N GLY A 46 6.75 5.27 2.98
CA GLY A 46 7.52 5.67 1.80
C GLY A 46 7.38 4.71 0.63
N THR A 47 7.31 3.41 0.90
CA THR A 47 7.03 2.40 -0.13
C THR A 47 5.64 2.63 -0.74
N ALA A 48 4.61 2.81 0.09
CA ALA A 48 3.26 3.10 -0.39
C ALA A 48 3.24 4.39 -1.23
N PHE A 49 3.87 5.47 -0.74
CA PHE A 49 3.97 6.74 -1.46
C PHE A 49 4.65 6.58 -2.83
N LEU A 50 5.80 5.92 -2.88
CA LEU A 50 6.56 5.72 -4.11
C LEU A 50 5.75 4.94 -5.14
N PHE A 51 5.06 3.87 -4.72
CA PHE A 51 4.17 3.14 -5.63
C PHE A 51 2.98 3.99 -6.08
N GLY A 52 2.48 4.90 -5.24
CA GLY A 52 1.49 5.89 -5.67
C GLY A 52 2.02 6.80 -6.79
N VAL A 53 3.25 7.29 -6.66
CA VAL A 53 3.94 8.07 -7.71
C VAL A 53 4.15 7.22 -8.97
N ILE A 54 4.58 5.97 -8.83
CA ILE A 54 4.77 5.05 -9.96
C ILE A 54 3.46 4.85 -10.73
N TYR A 55 2.34 4.62 -10.04
CA TYR A 55 1.05 4.44 -10.70
C TYR A 55 0.58 5.70 -11.44
N LEU A 56 0.85 6.90 -10.91
CA LEU A 56 0.63 8.15 -11.65
C LEU A 56 1.57 8.27 -12.84
N TYR A 57 2.84 7.93 -12.68
CA TYR A 57 3.83 8.00 -13.76
C TYR A 57 3.43 7.13 -14.95
N ILE A 58 3.11 5.85 -14.71
CA ILE A 58 2.73 4.92 -15.79
C ILE A 58 1.35 5.21 -16.38
N PHE A 59 0.50 5.97 -15.68
CA PHE A 59 -0.73 6.50 -16.27
C PHE A 59 -0.41 7.51 -17.41
N PHE A 60 0.64 8.31 -17.26
CA PHE A 60 1.07 9.25 -18.30
C PHE A 60 2.10 8.66 -19.28
N VAL A 61 2.79 7.58 -18.89
CA VAL A 61 3.84 6.92 -19.69
C VAL A 61 3.54 5.41 -19.81
N PRO A 62 2.64 4.99 -20.72
CA PRO A 62 2.14 3.62 -20.80
C PRO A 62 3.21 2.57 -21.13
N ASP A 63 4.28 2.97 -21.83
CA ASP A 63 5.36 2.06 -22.26
C ASP A 63 6.08 1.38 -21.08
N ALA A 64 6.02 1.97 -19.89
CA ALA A 64 6.63 1.44 -18.67
C ALA A 64 5.68 0.60 -17.81
N VAL A 65 4.43 0.38 -18.24
CA VAL A 65 3.39 -0.26 -17.41
C VAL A 65 3.79 -1.67 -17.00
N MET A 66 4.14 -2.57 -17.93
CA MET A 66 4.37 -3.97 -17.60
C MET A 66 5.43 -4.22 -16.51
N PRO A 67 6.67 -3.71 -16.62
CA PRO A 67 7.67 -3.98 -15.60
C PRO A 67 7.29 -3.38 -14.23
N LEU A 68 6.72 -2.17 -14.20
CA LEU A 68 6.40 -1.48 -12.95
C LEU A 68 5.15 -2.02 -12.26
N LEU A 69 4.15 -2.45 -13.04
CA LEU A 69 2.91 -2.99 -12.49
C LEU A 69 3.11 -4.40 -11.93
N VAL A 70 4.04 -5.20 -12.48
CA VAL A 70 4.43 -6.50 -11.89
C VAL A 70 4.95 -6.32 -10.46
N PHE A 71 5.84 -5.35 -10.23
CA PHE A 71 6.28 -5.02 -8.87
C PHE A 71 5.13 -4.52 -8.00
N GLY A 72 4.20 -3.75 -8.58
CA GLY A 72 2.99 -3.31 -7.90
C GLY A 72 2.11 -4.45 -7.43
N VAL A 73 1.86 -5.44 -8.30
CA VAL A 73 1.12 -6.67 -7.95
C VAL A 73 1.85 -7.45 -6.88
N ALA A 74 3.16 -7.68 -7.03
CA ALA A 74 3.96 -8.42 -6.06
C ALA A 74 3.90 -7.78 -4.66
N LEU A 75 4.08 -6.47 -4.56
CA LEU A 75 3.98 -5.74 -3.31
C LEU A 75 2.58 -5.83 -2.69
N LYS A 76 1.53 -5.70 -3.50
CA LYS A 76 0.14 -5.77 -3.03
C LYS A 76 -0.23 -7.17 -2.53
N MET A 77 0.23 -8.21 -3.22
CA MET A 77 0.09 -9.59 -2.77
C MET A 77 0.86 -9.83 -1.46
N TRP A 78 2.08 -9.30 -1.34
CA TRP A 78 2.84 -9.37 -0.10
C TRP A 78 2.14 -8.68 1.07
N SER A 79 1.51 -7.52 0.84
CA SER A 79 0.70 -6.82 1.83
C SER A 79 -0.50 -7.68 2.29
N PHE A 80 -1.17 -8.37 1.37
CA PHE A 80 -2.23 -9.32 1.71
C PHE A 80 -1.72 -10.50 2.54
N PHE A 81 -0.63 -11.16 2.13
CA PHE A 81 -0.12 -12.31 2.86
C PHE A 81 0.41 -11.96 4.25
N SER A 82 1.17 -10.88 4.38
CA SER A 82 1.68 -10.41 5.67
C SER A 82 0.53 -10.06 6.62
N SER A 83 -0.47 -9.31 6.16
CA SER A 83 -1.64 -8.99 6.98
C SER A 83 -2.50 -10.22 7.33
N LEU A 84 -2.61 -11.20 6.43
CA LEU A 84 -3.30 -12.47 6.71
C LEU A 84 -2.59 -13.28 7.79
N ILE A 85 -1.25 -13.33 7.76
CA ILE A 85 -0.43 -13.96 8.80
C ILE A 85 -0.64 -13.24 10.13
N CYS A 86 -0.59 -11.91 10.14
CA CYS A 86 -0.84 -11.08 11.32
C CYS A 86 -2.26 -11.30 11.88
N TYR A 87 -3.27 -11.38 11.02
CA TYR A 87 -4.66 -11.64 11.40
C TYR A 87 -4.82 -13.02 12.06
N LYS A 88 -4.19 -14.04 11.51
CA LYS A 88 -4.32 -15.42 12.01
C LYS A 88 -3.50 -15.70 13.26
N LYS A 89 -2.33 -15.07 13.43
CA LYS A 89 -1.34 -15.46 14.46
C LYS A 89 -1.08 -14.40 15.52
N PHE A 90 -1.30 -13.12 15.22
CA PHE A 90 -0.84 -12.01 16.05
C PHE A 90 -1.97 -11.07 16.49
N GLY A 91 -3.23 -11.48 16.35
CA GLY A 91 -4.39 -10.70 16.80
C GLY A 91 -4.58 -9.40 16.02
N PHE A 92 -4.13 -9.32 14.77
CA PHE A 92 -4.27 -8.12 13.96
C PHE A 92 -5.77 -7.74 13.80
N PRO A 93 -6.15 -6.47 14.01
CA PRO A 93 -7.56 -6.09 13.99
C PRO A 93 -8.23 -6.43 12.66
N ARG A 94 -9.47 -6.93 12.72
CA ARG A 94 -10.25 -7.25 11.51
C ARG A 94 -10.38 -6.04 10.59
N SER A 95 -10.66 -4.85 11.14
CA SER A 95 -10.74 -3.60 10.37
C SER A 95 -9.47 -3.34 9.56
N ASP A 96 -8.31 -3.61 10.13
CA ASP A 96 -7.02 -3.32 9.53
C ASP A 96 -6.64 -4.40 8.51
N PHE A 97 -7.02 -5.65 8.74
CA PHE A 97 -6.92 -6.71 7.74
C PHE A 97 -7.74 -6.39 6.48
N PHE A 98 -8.98 -5.90 6.63
CA PHE A 98 -9.79 -5.50 5.48
C PHE A 98 -9.20 -4.29 4.76
N LYS A 99 -8.78 -3.27 5.51
CA LYS A 99 -8.21 -2.04 4.94
C LYS A 99 -6.89 -2.30 4.22
N VAL A 100 -5.93 -2.95 4.87
CA VAL A 100 -4.56 -3.15 4.37
C VAL A 100 -4.46 -4.41 3.52
N GLY A 101 -4.97 -5.53 4.00
CA GLY A 101 -4.83 -6.82 3.32
C GLY A 101 -5.76 -6.95 2.13
N VAL A 102 -7.07 -6.99 2.41
CA VAL A 102 -8.08 -7.20 1.37
C VAL A 102 -8.09 -6.06 0.35
N GLY A 103 -7.94 -4.82 0.80
CA GLY A 103 -7.80 -3.66 -0.08
C GLY A 103 -6.67 -3.80 -1.09
N ASN A 104 -5.47 -4.20 -0.64
CA ASN A 104 -4.35 -4.43 -1.56
C ASN A 104 -4.57 -5.64 -2.48
N LEU A 105 -5.20 -6.73 -1.99
CA LEU A 105 -5.56 -7.86 -2.84
C LEU A 105 -6.49 -7.44 -3.99
N VAL A 106 -7.50 -6.62 -3.72
CA VAL A 106 -8.41 -6.11 -4.77
C VAL A 106 -7.62 -5.36 -5.84
N PHE A 107 -6.73 -4.45 -5.46
CA PHE A 107 -5.90 -3.74 -6.44
C PHE A 107 -4.92 -4.65 -7.18
N ALA A 108 -4.37 -5.69 -6.53
CA ALA A 108 -3.51 -6.66 -7.19
C ALA A 108 -4.27 -7.39 -8.31
N LEU A 109 -5.51 -7.82 -8.04
CA LEU A 109 -6.36 -8.47 -9.04
C LEU A 109 -6.76 -7.50 -10.16
N LEU A 110 -7.11 -6.26 -9.83
CA LEU A 110 -7.43 -5.24 -10.83
C LEU A 110 -6.24 -4.92 -11.74
N PHE A 111 -5.02 -4.90 -11.20
CA PHE A 111 -3.80 -4.73 -11.97
C PHE A 111 -3.51 -5.92 -12.89
N LEU A 112 -3.74 -7.15 -12.44
CA LEU A 112 -3.63 -8.33 -13.30
C LEU A 112 -4.61 -8.27 -14.47
N VAL A 113 -5.87 -7.90 -14.21
CA VAL A 113 -6.88 -7.70 -15.26
C VAL A 113 -6.47 -6.58 -16.22
N TYR A 114 -5.98 -5.46 -15.70
CA TYR A 114 -5.50 -4.36 -16.53
C TYR A 114 -4.33 -4.77 -17.43
N MET A 115 -3.32 -5.47 -16.89
CA MET A 115 -2.19 -5.98 -17.69
C MET A 115 -2.61 -6.96 -18.78
N TYR A 116 -3.61 -7.81 -18.50
CA TYR A 116 -4.13 -8.75 -19.50
C TYR A 116 -4.94 -8.05 -20.61
N SER A 117 -5.39 -6.82 -20.38
CA SER A 117 -6.19 -6.04 -21.32
C SER A 117 -5.41 -5.04 -22.18
N LEU A 118 -4.10 -4.91 -21.94
CA LEU A 118 -3.15 -4.13 -22.75
C LEU A 118 -2.74 -4.93 -23.99
#